data_AF-F6CSJ3-F1
#
_entry.id   AF-F6CSJ3-F1
#
_cell.length_a   1.000
_cell.length_b   1.000
_cell.length_c   1.000
_cell.angle_alpha   90.00
_cell.angle_beta   90.00
_cell.angle_gamma   90.00
#
_symmetry.space_group_name_H-M   'P 1'
#
loop_
_entity.id
_entity.type
_entity.pdbx_description
1 polymer ?
#
loop_
_entity_poly.entity_id
_entity_poly.type
_entity_poly.pdbx_seq_one_letter_code
_entity_poly.pdbx_strand_id
1 'polypeptide(L)'
;MTKFNVTMDVQSMEGKTVLVFLKPQNPQRNYRIHAWQVLQGSAGSTETFEYEALISTNVTSSGENPANTITSGTKNIVPGQLFQAISPSDLSPKLELAPTALAQQKLTPQQCGVINKTSPFIQFDSNWFVNDKPVVTMPQVDANMTCSFEYIPNFYFMVASPPMIGQTYIVQNFSDMTQYQMPITATEVDVSLTKVNGLWTFDFEAIS
;
A
#
# COMPACT_ATOMS: atom_id res chain seq x y z
N MET A 1 -3.12 -14.01 -10.42
CA MET A 1 -2.33 -12.83 -10.77
C MET A 1 -3.03 -12.13 -11.93
N THR A 2 -3.14 -10.81 -11.88
CA THR A 2 -3.76 -10.00 -12.93
C THR A 2 -2.73 -9.01 -13.48
N LYS A 3 -2.61 -8.93 -14.80
CA LYS A 3 -1.67 -8.03 -15.48
C LYS A 3 -2.39 -6.74 -15.89
N PHE A 4 -1.76 -5.59 -15.72
CA PHE A 4 -2.26 -4.31 -16.20
C PHE A 4 -1.33 -3.79 -17.30
N ASN A 5 -1.87 -3.42 -18.46
CA ASN A 5 -1.14 -2.72 -19.51
C ASN A 5 -1.66 -1.30 -19.61
N VAL A 6 -0.83 -0.33 -19.26
CA VAL A 6 -1.18 1.09 -19.25
C VAL A 6 -0.55 1.76 -20.46
N THR A 7 -1.38 2.06 -21.45
CA THR A 7 -1.01 2.75 -22.68
C THR A 7 -1.20 4.25 -22.51
N MET A 8 -0.11 5.00 -22.68
CA MET A 8 -0.08 6.46 -22.62
C MET A 8 -0.50 7.05 -23.96
N ASP A 9 -1.77 6.89 -24.35
CA ASP A 9 -2.34 7.34 -25.63
C ASP A 9 -2.57 8.86 -25.66
N VAL A 10 -1.46 9.59 -25.58
CA VAL A 10 -1.39 11.05 -25.60
C VAL A 10 -0.21 11.49 -26.43
N GLN A 11 -0.27 12.72 -26.93
CA GLN A 11 0.84 13.32 -27.69
C GLN A 11 2.02 13.72 -26.78
N SER A 12 1.76 13.99 -25.50
CA SER A 12 2.76 14.40 -24.52
C SER A 12 2.31 14.07 -23.10
N MET A 13 3.23 13.59 -22.28
CA MET A 13 3.03 13.39 -20.84
C MET A 13 3.34 14.65 -20.02
N GLU A 14 3.85 15.73 -20.64
CA GLU A 14 4.12 17.02 -19.96
C GLU A 14 4.99 16.89 -18.69
N GLY A 15 5.95 15.94 -18.72
CA GLY A 15 6.81 15.64 -17.57
C GLY A 15 6.07 15.00 -16.39
N LYS A 16 4.87 14.48 -16.61
CA LYS A 16 4.06 13.74 -15.63
C LYS A 16 4.27 12.23 -15.73
N THR A 17 3.79 11.53 -14.72
CA THR A 17 3.80 10.07 -14.58
C THR A 17 2.40 9.61 -14.18
N VAL A 18 2.09 8.34 -14.42
CA VAL A 18 0.90 7.71 -13.85
C VAL A 18 1.23 7.11 -12.50
N LEU A 19 0.46 7.50 -11.49
CA LEU A 19 0.51 6.94 -10.15
C LEU A 19 -0.69 6.03 -9.96
N VAL A 20 -0.45 4.83 -9.44
CA VAL A 20 -1.51 3.89 -9.06
C VAL A 20 -1.45 3.70 -7.56
N PHE A 21 -2.59 3.84 -6.90
CA PHE A 21 -2.72 3.66 -5.46
C PHE A 21 -3.66 2.50 -5.13
N LEU A 22 -3.30 1.76 -4.09
CA LEU A 22 -4.22 0.96 -3.29
C LEU A 22 -4.48 1.71 -1.98
N LYS A 23 -5.69 1.62 -1.44
CA LYS A 23 -6.09 2.38 -0.24
C LYS A 23 -6.66 1.46 0.83
N PRO A 24 -6.31 1.66 2.11
CA PRO A 24 -7.03 0.99 3.19
C PRO A 24 -8.49 1.49 3.24
N GLN A 25 -9.42 0.67 3.72
CA GLN A 25 -10.85 1.02 3.78
C GLN A 25 -11.13 2.18 4.75
N ASN A 26 -10.39 2.27 5.85
CA ASN A 26 -10.62 3.26 6.92
C ASN A 26 -9.35 4.07 7.22
N PRO A 27 -8.84 4.88 6.26
CA PRO A 27 -7.60 5.61 6.45
C PRO A 27 -7.73 6.69 7.54
N GLN A 28 -6.72 6.81 8.38
CA GLN A 28 -6.60 7.89 9.35
C GLN A 28 -5.80 9.07 8.78
N ARG A 29 -5.98 10.27 9.34
CA ARG A 29 -5.30 11.49 8.84
C ARG A 29 -3.77 11.41 8.88
N ASN A 30 -3.22 10.66 9.85
CA ASN A 30 -1.78 10.49 10.02
C ASN A 30 -1.20 9.33 9.19
N TYR A 31 -2.02 8.58 8.45
CA TYR A 31 -1.51 7.54 7.57
C TYR A 31 -0.73 8.14 6.42
N ARG A 32 0.41 7.52 6.12
CA ARG A 32 1.26 7.88 5.00
C ARG A 32 0.98 6.90 3.88
N ILE A 33 0.16 7.30 2.91
CA ILE A 33 -0.20 6.45 1.77
C ILE A 33 0.90 6.54 0.70
N HIS A 34 1.29 5.41 0.14
CA HIS A 34 2.33 5.31 -0.88
C HIS A 34 1.71 5.15 -2.27
N ALA A 35 2.37 5.71 -3.29
CA ALA A 35 2.07 5.34 -4.66
C ALA A 35 2.51 3.88 -4.85
N TRP A 36 1.52 2.99 -5.01
CA TRP A 36 1.73 1.55 -5.10
C TRP A 36 2.45 1.18 -6.41
N GLN A 37 2.14 1.87 -7.50
CA GLN A 37 2.92 1.87 -8.74
C GLN A 37 3.19 3.29 -9.22
N VAL A 38 4.34 3.46 -9.87
CA VAL A 38 4.76 4.69 -10.55
C VAL A 38 5.19 4.32 -11.95
N LEU A 39 4.43 4.73 -12.96
CA LEU A 39 4.66 4.37 -14.35
C LEU A 39 5.24 5.58 -15.10
N GLN A 40 6.48 5.46 -15.56
CA GLN A 40 7.28 6.57 -16.10
C GLN A 40 7.16 6.70 -17.63
N GLY A 41 6.12 6.12 -18.19
CA GLY A 41 5.96 5.93 -19.63
C GLY A 41 5.95 7.25 -20.37
N SER A 42 6.53 7.25 -21.57
CA SER A 42 6.43 8.36 -22.51
C SER A 42 5.12 8.31 -23.30
N ALA A 43 4.79 9.43 -23.96
CA ALA A 43 3.72 9.48 -24.96
C ALA A 43 3.80 8.31 -25.96
N GLY A 44 2.68 7.62 -26.18
CA GLY A 44 2.54 6.46 -27.06
C GLY A 44 3.13 5.14 -26.53
N SER A 45 3.71 5.11 -25.33
CA SER A 45 4.27 3.88 -24.75
C SER A 45 3.22 3.11 -23.94
N THR A 46 3.48 1.81 -23.76
CA THR A 46 2.74 0.95 -22.83
C THR A 46 3.66 0.47 -21.73
N GLU A 47 3.26 0.67 -20.47
CA GLU A 47 3.92 0.06 -19.32
C GLU A 47 3.04 -1.01 -18.67
N THR A 48 3.69 -2.01 -18.09
CA THR A 48 3.00 -3.13 -17.46
C THR A 48 3.32 -3.23 -15.98
N PHE A 49 2.31 -3.54 -15.17
CA PHE A 49 2.51 -4.01 -13.81
C PHE A 49 1.59 -5.19 -13.50
N GLU A 50 1.94 -5.95 -12.46
CA GLU A 50 1.20 -7.13 -12.04
C GLU A 50 0.59 -6.92 -10.66
N TYR A 51 -0.59 -7.50 -10.48
CA TYR A 51 -1.33 -7.51 -9.24
C TYR A 51 -1.56 -8.93 -8.75
N GLU A 52 -1.21 -9.14 -7.48
CA GLU A 52 -1.63 -10.28 -6.69
C GLU A 52 -2.11 -9.79 -5.33
N ALA A 53 -3.17 -10.39 -4.80
CA ALA A 53 -3.75 -10.06 -3.50
C ALA A 53 -2.92 -10.61 -2.33
N LEU A 54 -1.59 -10.51 -2.42
CA LEU A 54 -0.65 -10.95 -1.40
C LEU A 54 -0.33 -9.79 -0.46
N ILE A 55 -0.85 -9.84 0.77
CA ILE A 55 -0.59 -8.82 1.79
C ILE A 55 0.64 -9.23 2.60
N SER A 56 1.54 -8.27 2.83
CA SER A 56 2.65 -8.45 3.76
C SER A 56 2.86 -7.20 4.61
N THR A 57 3.55 -7.37 5.74
CA THR A 57 3.84 -6.27 6.66
C THR A 57 5.20 -6.44 7.32
N ASN A 58 5.81 -5.29 7.65
CA ASN A 58 6.91 -5.20 8.59
C ASN A 58 6.68 -4.00 9.52
N VAL A 59 7.49 -3.92 10.57
CA VAL A 59 7.51 -2.76 11.45
C VAL A 59 8.87 -2.09 11.40
N THR A 60 8.88 -0.77 11.52
CA THR A 60 10.09 0.04 11.55
C THR A 60 10.13 0.87 12.83
N SER A 61 11.25 0.82 13.56
CA SER A 61 11.49 1.62 14.75
C SER A 61 12.79 2.40 14.64
N SER A 62 12.94 3.45 15.44
CA SER A 62 14.21 4.15 15.59
C SER A 62 15.21 3.26 16.34
N GLY A 63 16.42 3.13 15.81
CA GLY A 63 17.56 2.55 16.52
C GLY A 63 18.20 3.53 17.49
N GLU A 64 19.38 3.17 18.01
CA GLU A 64 20.13 4.00 18.98
C GLU A 64 20.41 5.42 18.48
N ASN A 65 20.58 5.58 17.17
CA ASN A 65 20.59 6.87 16.50
C ASN A 65 19.27 7.07 15.75
N PRO A 66 18.65 8.26 15.79
CA PRO A 66 17.42 8.55 15.04
C PRO A 66 17.54 8.35 13.52
N ALA A 67 18.76 8.41 12.99
CA ALA A 67 19.05 8.15 11.58
C ALA A 67 19.08 6.65 11.22
N ASN A 68 19.18 5.76 12.21
CA ASN A 68 19.23 4.32 12.00
C ASN A 68 17.80 3.77 12.14
N THR A 69 17.18 3.42 11.02
CA THR A 69 15.90 2.72 11.04
C THR A 69 16.14 1.23 11.21
N ILE A 70 15.53 0.62 12.22
CA ILE A 70 15.51 -0.83 12.40
C ILE A 70 14.21 -1.35 11.79
N THR A 71 14.32 -2.30 10.87
CA THR A 71 13.17 -2.91 10.20
C THR A 71 13.05 -4.37 10.61
N SER A 72 11.87 -4.81 11.02
CA SER A 72 11.61 -6.24 11.19
C SER A 72 11.68 -6.94 9.83
N GLY A 73 11.87 -8.27 9.83
CA GLY A 73 11.63 -9.04 8.61
C GLY A 73 10.18 -8.87 8.14
N THR A 74 9.98 -8.73 6.82
CA THR A 74 8.65 -8.72 6.20
C THR A 74 7.99 -10.09 6.33
N LYS A 75 6.70 -10.11 6.65
CA LYS A 75 5.90 -11.32 6.81
C LYS A 75 4.62 -11.22 6.01
N ASN A 76 4.30 -12.27 5.26
CA ASN A 76 3.00 -12.43 4.63
C ASN A 76 1.94 -12.63 5.71
N ILE A 77 0.78 -12.04 5.49
CA ILE A 77 -0.35 -12.07 6.41
C ILE A 77 -1.63 -12.16 5.60
N VAL A 78 -2.62 -12.89 6.12
CA VAL A 78 -3.94 -12.98 5.48
C VAL A 78 -5.02 -12.40 6.40
N PRO A 79 -6.18 -11.98 5.86
CA PRO A 79 -7.30 -11.54 6.67
C PRO A 79 -7.65 -12.54 7.79
N GLY A 80 -7.97 -12.02 8.97
CA GLY A 80 -8.19 -12.76 10.21
C GLY A 80 -6.92 -13.06 11.02
N GLN A 81 -5.72 -12.79 10.48
CA GLN A 81 -4.47 -12.96 11.22
C GLN A 81 -4.00 -11.68 11.90
N LEU A 82 -3.37 -11.86 13.06
CA LEU A 82 -2.73 -10.81 13.84
C LEU A 82 -1.28 -11.21 14.10
N PHE A 83 -0.32 -10.34 13.79
CA PHE A 83 1.03 -10.47 14.32
C PHE A 83 1.16 -9.69 15.63
N GLN A 84 1.97 -10.20 16.54
CA GLN A 84 2.48 -9.44 17.67
C GLN A 84 3.94 -9.05 17.39
N ALA A 85 4.23 -7.78 17.56
CA ALA A 85 5.60 -7.27 17.54
C ALA A 85 6.21 -7.47 18.93
N ILE A 86 7.26 -8.28 19.05
CA ILE A 86 7.96 -8.56 20.31
C ILE A 86 9.44 -8.19 20.23
N SER A 87 10.11 -8.03 21.37
CA SER A 87 11.53 -7.65 21.44
C SER A 87 12.27 -8.34 22.61
N PRO A 88 12.30 -9.68 22.67
CA PRO A 88 12.64 -10.42 23.89
C PRO A 88 14.07 -10.22 24.42
N SER A 89 14.99 -9.68 23.63
CA SER A 89 16.41 -9.55 24.01
C SER A 89 17.14 -8.34 23.44
N ASP A 90 16.57 -7.62 22.45
CA ASP A 90 17.23 -6.54 21.70
C ASP A 90 16.25 -5.41 21.38
N LEU A 91 16.76 -4.25 20.92
CA LEU A 91 15.94 -3.14 20.41
C LEU A 91 15.31 -3.41 19.02
N SER A 92 15.41 -4.64 18.50
CA SER A 92 14.92 -5.00 17.18
C SER A 92 13.58 -5.76 17.27
N PRO A 93 12.46 -5.15 16.86
CA PRO A 93 11.17 -5.82 16.89
C PRO A 93 11.13 -7.00 15.90
N LYS A 94 10.50 -8.09 16.33
CA LYS A 94 10.21 -9.28 15.50
C LYS A 94 8.70 -9.48 15.44
N LEU A 95 8.22 -9.94 14.28
CA LEU A 95 6.80 -10.28 14.09
C LEU A 95 6.59 -11.78 14.26
N GLU A 96 5.70 -12.14 15.18
CA GLU A 96 5.26 -13.50 15.45
C GLU A 96 3.73 -13.59 15.40
N LEU A 97 3.18 -14.72 14.95
CA LEU A 97 1.72 -14.89 14.94
C LEU A 97 1.18 -14.82 16.37
N ALA A 98 0.20 -13.95 16.58
CA ALA A 98 -0.53 -13.89 17.81
C ALA A 98 -1.53 -15.07 17.90
N PRO A 99 -1.96 -15.46 19.12
CA PRO A 99 -3.00 -16.47 19.28
C PRO A 99 -4.28 -16.10 18.53
N THR A 100 -4.93 -17.09 17.90
CA THR A 100 -6.17 -16.88 17.12
C THR A 100 -7.27 -16.20 17.93
N ALA A 101 -7.41 -16.56 19.22
CA ALA A 101 -8.39 -15.93 20.11
C ALA A 101 -8.15 -14.42 20.27
N LEU A 102 -6.88 -13.98 20.32
CA LEU A 102 -6.54 -12.56 20.38
C LEU A 102 -6.84 -11.86 19.05
N ALA A 103 -6.55 -12.52 17.91
CA ALA A 103 -6.89 -11.99 16.59
C ALA A 103 -8.40 -11.75 16.47
N GLN A 104 -9.22 -12.73 16.85
CA GLN A 104 -10.69 -12.65 16.83
C GLN A 104 -11.26 -11.57 17.77
N GLN A 105 -10.56 -11.25 18.85
CA GLN A 105 -10.95 -10.17 19.76
C GLN A 105 -10.65 -8.78 19.17
N LYS A 106 -9.60 -8.67 18.35
CA LYS A 106 -9.04 -7.38 17.91
C LYS A 106 -9.40 -7.00 16.48
N LEU A 107 -9.73 -7.97 15.63
CA LEU A 107 -9.89 -7.78 14.20
C LEU A 107 -11.27 -8.24 13.75
N THR A 108 -11.78 -7.60 12.70
CA THR A 108 -12.85 -8.18 11.89
C THR A 108 -12.27 -9.31 11.00
N PRO A 109 -13.09 -10.23 10.47
CA PRO A 109 -12.61 -11.28 9.56
C PRO A 109 -11.93 -10.76 8.29
N GLN A 110 -12.24 -9.53 7.88
CA GLN A 110 -11.67 -8.87 6.69
C GLN A 110 -10.35 -8.15 6.99
N GLN A 111 -10.01 -7.98 8.28
CA GLN A 111 -8.81 -7.28 8.72
C GLN A 111 -7.68 -8.24 9.00
N CYS A 112 -6.47 -7.80 8.68
CA CYS A 112 -5.25 -8.32 9.27
C CYS A 112 -4.62 -7.24 10.15
N GLY A 113 -3.69 -7.57 11.04
CA GLY A 113 -3.13 -6.54 11.91
C GLY A 113 -1.78 -6.86 12.53
N VAL A 114 -1.22 -5.83 13.17
CA VAL A 114 -0.06 -5.94 14.06
C VAL A 114 -0.41 -5.31 15.41
N ILE A 115 -0.10 -5.99 16.52
CA ILE A 115 -0.20 -5.46 17.88
C ILE A 115 1.19 -5.25 18.48
N ASN A 116 1.40 -4.11 19.13
CA ASN A 116 2.65 -3.85 19.83
C ASN A 116 2.69 -4.60 21.17
N LYS A 117 3.60 -5.57 21.28
CA LYS A 117 3.88 -6.37 22.48
C LYS A 117 5.37 -6.35 22.83
N THR A 118 6.11 -5.34 22.40
CA THR A 118 7.55 -5.27 22.65
C THR A 118 7.81 -5.08 24.15
N SER A 119 8.88 -5.70 24.64
CA SER A 119 9.36 -5.58 26.01
C SER A 119 10.89 -5.66 25.98
N PRO A 120 11.63 -4.56 26.20
CA PRO A 120 11.16 -3.22 26.56
C PRO A 120 10.26 -2.56 25.50
N PHE A 121 9.50 -1.55 25.91
CA PHE A 121 8.61 -0.83 25.01
C PHE A 121 9.40 -0.13 23.90
N ILE A 122 8.92 -0.29 22.66
CA ILE A 122 9.43 0.33 21.45
C ILE A 122 8.22 0.82 20.66
N GLN A 123 8.13 2.13 20.44
CA GLN A 123 7.18 2.68 19.48
C GLN A 123 7.68 2.39 18.06
N PHE A 124 6.78 1.98 17.17
CA PHE A 124 7.14 1.68 15.78
C PHE A 124 6.08 2.19 14.78
N ASP A 125 6.48 2.27 13.53
CA ASP A 125 5.59 2.44 12.38
C ASP A 125 5.29 1.05 11.79
N SER A 126 4.03 0.79 11.43
CA SER A 126 3.61 -0.44 10.75
C SER A 126 3.51 -0.17 9.26
N ASN A 127 4.30 -0.88 8.45
CA ASN A 127 4.33 -0.73 7.01
C ASN A 127 3.58 -1.90 6.36
N TRP A 128 2.70 -1.57 5.44
CA TRP A 128 1.85 -2.52 4.74
C TRP A 128 2.16 -2.53 3.26
N PHE A 129 2.23 -3.74 2.72
CA PHE A 129 2.58 -4.01 1.34
C PHE A 129 1.52 -4.90 0.71
N VAL A 130 1.34 -4.71 -0.59
CA VAL A 130 0.56 -5.61 -1.45
C VAL A 130 1.42 -5.94 -2.65
N ASN A 131 1.62 -7.23 -2.93
CA ASN A 131 2.52 -7.70 -3.99
C ASN A 131 3.93 -7.06 -3.87
N ASP A 132 4.49 -7.08 -2.65
CA ASP A 132 5.80 -6.52 -2.29
C ASP A 132 6.00 -5.02 -2.56
N LYS A 133 4.93 -4.27 -2.87
CA LYS A 133 4.96 -2.82 -3.04
C LYS A 133 4.27 -2.13 -1.87
N PRO A 134 4.82 -0.99 -1.38
CA PRO A 134 4.27 -0.29 -0.23
C PRO A 134 2.90 0.29 -0.55
N VAL A 135 1.98 0.21 0.41
CA VAL A 135 0.62 0.75 0.31
C VAL A 135 0.41 1.85 1.34
N VAL A 136 0.69 1.56 2.61
CA VAL A 136 0.50 2.50 3.70
C VAL A 136 1.50 2.26 4.83
N THR A 137 2.03 3.34 5.38
CA THR A 137 2.68 3.35 6.69
C THR A 137 1.72 3.94 7.72
N MET A 138 1.45 3.19 8.77
CA MET A 138 0.65 3.60 9.93
C MET A 138 1.61 3.94 11.08
N PRO A 139 1.84 5.24 11.36
CA PRO A 139 2.91 5.61 12.27
C PRO A 139 2.49 5.53 13.74
N GLN A 140 3.49 5.55 14.63
CA GLN A 140 3.32 5.73 16.09
C GLN A 140 2.45 4.66 16.76
N VAL A 141 2.68 3.38 16.45
CA VAL A 141 1.99 2.26 17.11
C VAL A 141 2.54 2.09 18.53
N ASP A 142 1.73 2.49 19.51
CA ASP A 142 2.06 2.50 20.94
C ASP A 142 1.84 1.13 21.60
N ALA A 143 2.24 0.97 22.87
CA ALA A 143 2.15 -0.25 23.64
C ALA A 143 0.72 -0.81 23.67
N ASN A 144 0.55 -2.08 23.32
CA ASN A 144 -0.74 -2.77 23.19
C ASN A 144 -1.71 -2.19 22.16
N MET A 145 -1.28 -1.18 21.38
CA MET A 145 -2.05 -0.67 20.25
C MET A 145 -2.05 -1.70 19.12
N THR A 146 -3.20 -1.88 18.48
CA THR A 146 -3.35 -2.71 17.28
C THR A 146 -3.53 -1.79 16.08
N CYS A 147 -2.71 -1.96 15.06
CA CYS A 147 -2.95 -1.39 13.73
C CYS A 147 -3.55 -2.48 12.85
N SER A 148 -4.74 -2.23 12.31
CA SER A 148 -5.40 -3.12 11.37
C SER A 148 -5.31 -2.59 9.94
N PHE A 149 -5.13 -3.48 8.99
CA PHE A 149 -5.16 -3.21 7.56
C PHE A 149 -6.26 -4.05 6.91
N GLU A 150 -7.04 -3.36 6.11
CA GLU A 150 -8.14 -3.90 5.31
C GLU A 150 -8.21 -3.08 4.05
N TYR A 151 -8.24 -3.75 2.90
CA TYR A 151 -8.47 -3.10 1.63
C TYR A 151 -9.37 -3.97 0.75
N ILE A 152 -10.20 -3.30 -0.04
CA ILE A 152 -10.87 -3.88 -1.20
C ILE A 152 -9.99 -3.48 -2.39
N PRO A 153 -9.70 -4.39 -3.35
CA PRO A 153 -8.79 -4.14 -4.46
C PRO A 153 -9.38 -3.18 -5.50
N ASN A 154 -9.52 -1.93 -5.08
CA ASN A 154 -9.83 -0.79 -5.92
C ASN A 154 -8.52 -0.08 -6.24
N PHE A 155 -8.31 0.16 -7.52
CA PHE A 155 -7.13 0.85 -8.03
C PHE A 155 -7.48 2.30 -8.27
N TYR A 156 -6.64 3.21 -7.82
CA TYR A 156 -6.85 4.64 -8.01
C TYR A 156 -5.72 5.20 -8.86
N PHE A 157 -6.06 5.62 -10.08
CA PHE A 157 -5.13 6.14 -11.07
C PHE A 157 -5.11 7.67 -11.04
N MET A 158 -3.93 8.24 -11.21
CA MET A 158 -3.73 9.69 -11.26
C MET A 158 -2.57 10.03 -12.18
N VAL A 159 -2.68 11.13 -12.92
CA VAL A 159 -1.52 11.75 -13.59
C VAL A 159 -0.97 12.86 -12.72
N ALA A 160 0.30 12.77 -12.33
CA ALA A 160 0.94 13.74 -11.43
C ALA A 160 2.42 13.95 -11.79
N SER A 161 3.06 14.95 -11.18
CA SER A 161 4.51 15.07 -11.27
C SER A 161 5.17 13.83 -10.63
N PRO A 162 6.32 13.36 -11.15
CA PRO A 162 7.07 12.27 -10.53
C PRO A 162 7.29 12.50 -9.04
N PRO A 163 6.96 11.52 -8.18
CA PRO A 163 7.14 11.67 -6.75
C PRO A 163 8.63 11.76 -6.42
N MET A 164 8.97 12.55 -5.42
CA MET A 164 10.28 12.43 -4.78
C MET A 164 10.41 11.05 -4.12
N ILE A 165 11.63 10.52 -4.03
CA ILE A 165 11.87 9.22 -3.39
C ILE A 165 11.32 9.24 -1.96
N GLY A 166 10.48 8.26 -1.64
CA GLY A 166 9.83 8.14 -0.32
C GLY A 166 8.70 9.13 -0.07
N GLN A 167 8.24 9.87 -1.09
CA GLN A 167 7.09 10.75 -0.97
C GLN A 167 5.83 9.95 -0.61
N THR A 168 5.08 10.49 0.34
CA THR A 168 3.81 9.92 0.80
C THR A 168 2.70 10.93 0.64
N TYR A 169 1.47 10.41 0.62
CA TYR A 169 0.26 11.17 0.36
C TYR A 169 -0.68 11.04 1.55
N ILE A 170 -1.42 12.10 1.84
CA ILE A 170 -2.52 12.10 2.79
C ILE A 170 -3.85 11.98 2.04
N VAL A 171 -4.91 11.55 2.73
CA VAL A 171 -6.23 11.29 2.12
C VAL A 171 -6.79 12.48 1.34
N GLN A 172 -6.45 13.70 1.75
CA GLN A 172 -6.90 14.94 1.11
C GLN A 172 -6.34 15.13 -0.31
N ASN A 173 -5.25 14.45 -0.68
CA ASN A 173 -4.63 14.57 -2.01
C ASN A 173 -5.36 13.74 -3.08
N PHE A 174 -6.45 13.05 -2.73
CA PHE A 174 -7.09 12.04 -3.58
C PHE A 174 -8.36 12.52 -4.31
N SER A 175 -8.69 13.80 -4.31
CA SER A 175 -9.90 14.31 -4.98
C SER A 175 -9.92 14.08 -6.49
N ASP A 176 -8.74 13.98 -7.13
CA ASP A 176 -8.61 14.01 -8.59
C ASP A 176 -8.22 12.63 -9.18
N MET A 177 -8.54 11.54 -8.47
CA MET A 177 -8.19 10.17 -8.89
C MET A 177 -9.33 9.48 -9.63
N THR A 178 -8.99 8.70 -10.66
CA THR A 178 -9.93 7.79 -11.31
C THR A 178 -9.91 6.44 -10.61
N GLN A 179 -11.04 6.03 -10.06
CA GLN A 179 -11.20 4.72 -9.42
C GLN A 179 -11.55 3.65 -10.45
N TYR A 180 -10.85 2.52 -10.39
CA TYR A 180 -11.16 1.31 -11.12
C TYR A 180 -11.43 0.15 -10.15
N GLN A 181 -12.57 -0.50 -10.31
CA GLN A 181 -12.94 -1.72 -9.58
C GLN A 181 -12.70 -2.91 -10.49
N MET A 182 -11.65 -3.69 -10.21
CA MET A 182 -11.27 -4.82 -11.06
C MET A 182 -12.27 -5.98 -10.89
N PRO A 183 -12.81 -6.54 -11.98
CA PRO A 183 -13.61 -7.76 -11.91
C PRO A 183 -12.79 -8.92 -11.36
N ILE A 184 -13.40 -9.75 -10.51
CA ILE A 184 -12.71 -10.90 -9.88
C ILE A 184 -12.21 -11.95 -10.88
N THR A 185 -12.75 -11.94 -12.11
CA THR A 185 -12.38 -12.85 -13.20
C THR A 185 -11.25 -12.31 -14.09
N ALA A 186 -10.86 -11.05 -13.93
CA ALA A 186 -9.90 -10.41 -14.83
C ALA A 186 -8.49 -11.02 -14.66
N THR A 187 -7.94 -11.54 -15.76
CA THR A 187 -6.53 -11.98 -15.85
C THR A 187 -5.64 -10.89 -16.42
N GLU A 188 -6.21 -9.99 -17.22
CA GLU A 188 -5.54 -8.85 -17.81
C GLU A 188 -6.48 -7.63 -17.84
N VAL A 189 -5.91 -6.43 -17.74
CA VAL A 189 -6.62 -5.17 -17.82
C VAL A 189 -5.83 -4.23 -18.72
N ASP A 190 -6.44 -3.83 -19.82
CA ASP A 190 -5.90 -2.76 -20.67
C ASP A 190 -6.43 -1.42 -20.18
N VAL A 191 -5.50 -0.48 -19.98
CA VAL A 191 -5.77 0.86 -19.50
C VAL A 191 -5.28 1.85 -20.53
N SER A 192 -6.19 2.67 -21.05
CA SER A 192 -5.86 3.74 -21.99
C SER A 192 -5.89 5.07 -21.25
N LEU A 193 -4.75 5.74 -21.17
CA LEU A 193 -4.67 7.12 -20.71
C LEU A 193 -4.78 8.04 -21.91
N THR A 194 -5.84 8.84 -21.95
CA THR A 194 -6.04 9.88 -22.97
C THR A 194 -6.10 11.27 -22.34
N LYS A 195 -6.04 12.31 -23.18
CA LYS A 195 -6.20 13.70 -22.75
C LYS A 195 -7.25 14.40 -23.61
N VAL A 196 -8.43 14.64 -23.04
CA VAL A 196 -9.59 15.23 -23.72
C VAL A 196 -9.86 16.60 -23.12
N ASN A 197 -9.86 17.66 -23.95
CA ASN A 197 -10.08 19.04 -23.50
C ASN A 197 -9.15 19.49 -22.35
N GLY A 198 -7.91 18.99 -22.34
CA GLY A 198 -6.91 19.29 -21.31
C GLY A 198 -7.02 18.44 -20.04
N LEU A 199 -8.02 17.57 -19.91
CA LEU A 199 -8.23 16.69 -18.77
C LEU A 199 -7.73 15.27 -19.08
N TRP A 200 -6.98 14.70 -18.14
CA TRP A 200 -6.52 13.31 -18.20
C TRP A 200 -7.70 12.38 -17.93
N THR A 201 -7.87 11.36 -18.78
CA THR A 201 -8.95 10.38 -18.68
C THR A 201 -8.36 8.97 -18.75
N PHE A 202 -8.82 8.08 -17.89
CA PHE A 202 -8.46 6.67 -17.92
C PHE A 202 -9.67 5.84 -18.34
N ASP A 203 -9.50 5.04 -19.38
CA ASP A 203 -10.45 4.03 -19.83
C ASP A 203 -9.91 2.64 -19.51
N PHE A 204 -10.78 1.73 -19.10
CA PHE A 204 -10.40 0.40 -18.61
C PHE A 204 -11.15 -0.71 -19.33
N GLU A 205 -10.43 -1.70 -19.83
CA GLU A 205 -10.97 -2.89 -20.46
C GLU A 205 -10.45 -4.15 -19.75
N ALA A 206 -11.36 -4.92 -19.15
CA ALA A 206 -11.03 -6.15 -18.43
C ALA A 206 -11.12 -7.36 -19.35
N ILE A 207 -10.09 -8.19 -19.34
CA ILE A 207 -9.98 -9.43 -20.11
C ILE A 207 -9.98 -10.60 -19.13
N SER A 208 -10.83 -11.60 -19.38
CA SER A 208 -11.01 -12.81 -18.54
C SER A 208 -10.62 -14.08 -19.31
#